data_AF-A0A1R3L0Q3-F1
#
_entry.id   AF-A0A1R3L0Q3-F1
#
_cell.length_a   1.000
_cell.length_b   1.000
_cell.length_c   1.000
_cell.angle_alpha   90.00
_cell.angle_beta   90.00
_cell.angle_gamma   90.00
#
_symmetry.space_group_name_H-M   'P 1'
#
loop_
_entity.id
_entity.type
_entity.pdbx_description
1 polymer ?
#
loop_
_entity_poly.entity_id
_entity_poly.type
_entity_poly.pdbx_seq_one_letter_code
_entity_poly.pdbx_strand_id
1 'polypeptide(L)'
;MENWCYEPEALALFANHYETGEIIPIEYVQKIKESASFQEGLATLRQLSFGLLDMAWHGQDPTNITDLKAFETEQFANTQLYPDVKENAMSTAFSHIFQGGYSSGYYSYKWAEVLDADAFEYFHENGIFNEEIAKKFKDNVLSKGGTEHPMTLYKRFRGQEPKPEALLKRAGLL
;
A
#
# COMPACT_ATOMS: atom_id res chain seq x y z
N MET A 1 -2.71 -2.94 -8.33
CA MET A 1 -2.01 -3.59 -9.48
C MET A 1 -0.93 -4.55 -9.02
N GLU A 2 -0.21 -4.26 -7.93
CA GLU A 2 0.89 -5.07 -7.41
C GLU A 2 0.50 -6.50 -7.05
N ASN A 3 -0.76 -6.73 -6.64
CA ASN A 3 -1.26 -8.04 -6.24
C ASN A 3 -1.09 -9.13 -7.31
N TRP A 4 -1.11 -8.76 -8.59
CA TRP A 4 -0.90 -9.69 -9.71
C TRP A 4 0.49 -10.32 -9.72
N CYS A 5 1.49 -9.66 -9.15
CA CYS A 5 2.87 -10.16 -9.09
C CYS A 5 3.01 -11.43 -8.22
N TYR A 6 1.97 -11.80 -7.47
CA TYR A 6 1.96 -12.97 -6.59
C TYR A 6 1.10 -14.12 -7.13
N GLU A 7 0.50 -13.96 -8.31
CA GLU A 7 -0.40 -14.97 -8.86
C GLU A 7 0.27 -15.85 -9.90
N PRO A 8 0.15 -17.19 -9.81
CA PRO A 8 0.80 -18.12 -10.73
C PRO A 8 0.50 -17.82 -12.20
N GLU A 9 -0.75 -17.51 -12.53
CA GLU A 9 -1.19 -17.25 -13.90
C GLU A 9 -0.56 -15.97 -14.48
N ALA A 10 -0.31 -14.97 -13.64
CA ALA A 10 0.34 -13.73 -14.05
C ALA A 10 1.86 -13.88 -14.10
N LEU A 11 2.47 -14.57 -13.15
CA LEU A 11 3.90 -14.88 -13.17
C LEU A 11 4.26 -15.71 -14.40
N ALA A 12 3.43 -16.66 -14.80
CA ALA A 12 3.64 -17.46 -16.01
C ALA A 12 3.76 -16.63 -17.30
N LEU A 13 3.30 -15.37 -17.31
CA LEU A 13 3.43 -14.46 -18.45
C LEU A 13 4.87 -13.96 -18.67
N PHE A 14 5.68 -13.86 -17.62
CA PHE A 14 6.99 -13.21 -17.70
C PHE A 14 8.11 -13.86 -16.88
N ALA A 15 7.80 -14.65 -15.86
CA ALA A 15 8.75 -15.23 -14.94
C ALA A 15 9.39 -16.50 -15.54
N ASN A 16 10.26 -16.29 -16.52
CA ASN A 16 11.05 -17.34 -17.17
C ASN A 16 12.53 -17.19 -16.79
N HIS A 17 13.25 -18.31 -16.68
CA HIS A 17 14.69 -18.29 -16.48
C HIS A 17 15.37 -17.62 -17.68
N TYR A 18 16.27 -16.66 -17.42
CA TYR A 18 16.82 -15.81 -18.49
C TYR A 18 17.68 -16.59 -19.51
N GLU A 19 18.29 -17.71 -19.11
CA GLU A 19 19.06 -18.58 -20.01
C GLU A 19 18.24 -19.69 -20.68
N THR A 20 17.42 -20.43 -19.91
CA THR A 20 16.73 -21.63 -20.41
C THR A 20 15.34 -21.34 -20.95
N GLY A 21 14.76 -20.19 -20.61
CA GLY A 21 13.39 -19.83 -20.95
C GLY A 21 12.32 -20.63 -20.19
N GLU A 22 12.71 -21.48 -19.24
CA GLU A 22 11.77 -22.28 -18.46
C GLU A 22 10.95 -21.40 -17.50
N ILE A 23 9.65 -21.63 -17.44
CA ILE A 23 8.73 -20.95 -16.52
C ILE A 23 9.12 -21.29 -15.07
N ILE A 24 8.99 -20.31 -14.17
CA ILE A 24 9.19 -20.50 -12.73
C ILE A 24 8.40 -21.72 -12.21
N PRO A 25 9.07 -22.70 -11.56
CA PRO A 25 8.38 -23.81 -10.93
C PRO A 25 7.33 -23.38 -9.90
N ILE A 26 6.16 -24.02 -9.92
CA ILE A 26 5.04 -23.70 -9.03
C ILE A 26 5.42 -23.78 -7.53
N GLU A 27 6.36 -24.65 -7.18
CA GLU A 27 6.88 -24.77 -5.81
C GLU A 27 7.53 -23.48 -5.29
N TYR A 28 8.18 -22.70 -6.15
CA TYR A 28 8.80 -21.43 -5.75
C TYR A 28 7.76 -20.32 -5.66
N VAL A 29 6.78 -20.32 -6.56
CA VAL A 29 5.63 -19.41 -6.46
C VAL A 29 4.92 -19.59 -5.12
N GLN A 30 4.66 -20.85 -4.73
CA GLN A 30 4.03 -21.16 -3.45
C GLN A 30 4.87 -20.66 -2.25
N LYS A 31 6.19 -20.86 -2.26
CA LYS A 31 7.09 -20.33 -1.22
C LYS A 31 7.10 -18.80 -1.16
N ILE A 32 7.00 -18.12 -2.31
CA ILE A 32 6.88 -16.64 -2.36
C ILE A 32 5.57 -16.21 -1.71
N LYS A 33 4.44 -16.87 -2.03
CA LYS A 33 3.14 -16.57 -1.42
C LYS A 33 3.16 -16.81 0.10
N GLU A 34 3.74 -17.91 0.56
CA GLU A 34 3.85 -18.25 1.99
C GLU A 34 4.71 -17.26 2.78
N SER A 35 5.70 -16.65 2.13
CA SER A 35 6.58 -15.64 2.74
C SER A 35 6.10 -14.20 2.54
N ALA A 36 4.96 -13.98 1.87
CA ALA A 36 4.49 -12.63 1.53
C ALA A 36 4.18 -11.76 2.77
N SER A 37 3.85 -12.37 3.92
CA SER A 37 3.61 -11.66 5.18
C SER A 37 4.85 -11.54 6.07
N PHE A 38 6.02 -11.99 5.61
CA PHE A 38 7.26 -11.89 6.38
C PHE A 38 7.60 -10.41 6.65
N GLN A 39 7.75 -10.06 7.94
CA GLN A 39 7.97 -8.69 8.43
C GLN A 39 6.85 -7.68 8.13
N GLU A 40 5.65 -8.12 7.77
CA GLU A 40 4.56 -7.21 7.41
C GLU A 40 4.17 -6.28 8.57
N GLY A 41 4.23 -6.73 9.82
CA GLY A 41 4.03 -5.86 10.98
C GLY A 41 5.02 -4.70 11.07
N LEU A 42 6.30 -4.95 10.74
CA LEU A 42 7.34 -3.91 10.69
C LEU A 42 7.10 -2.95 9.52
N ALA A 43 6.79 -3.48 8.33
CA ALA A 43 6.51 -2.67 7.15
C ALA A 43 5.27 -1.77 7.36
N THR A 44 4.21 -2.34 7.94
CA THR A 44 2.99 -1.60 8.27
C THR A 44 3.25 -0.52 9.32
N LEU A 45 3.94 -0.82 10.42
CA LEU A 45 4.27 0.20 11.43
C LEU A 45 5.14 1.32 10.87
N ARG A 46 6.07 1.01 9.96
CA ARG A 46 6.88 2.03 9.26
C ARG A 46 6.04 2.93 8.35
N GLN A 47 5.04 2.39 7.65
CA GLN A 47 4.14 3.23 6.84
C GLN A 47 3.26 4.11 7.72
N LEU A 48 2.76 3.57 8.85
CA LEU A 48 1.98 4.33 9.81
C LEU A 48 2.81 5.44 10.46
N SER A 49 4.07 5.18 10.81
CA SER A 49 4.96 6.17 11.42
C SER A 49 5.16 7.40 10.53
N PHE A 50 5.31 7.19 9.22
CA PHE A 50 5.40 8.27 8.25
C PHE A 50 4.10 9.06 8.09
N GLY A 51 2.95 8.38 8.09
CA GLY A 51 1.64 9.05 8.08
C GLY A 51 1.42 9.90 9.34
N LEU A 52 1.80 9.38 10.51
CA LEU A 52 1.72 10.12 11.78
C LEU A 52 2.65 11.33 11.79
N LEU A 53 3.91 11.17 11.36
CA LEU A 53 4.86 12.29 11.26
C LEU A 53 4.36 13.39 10.31
N ASP A 54 3.81 13.02 9.16
CA ASP A 54 3.21 13.98 8.21
C ASP A 54 2.05 14.76 8.84
N MET A 55 1.11 14.06 9.48
CA MET A 55 -0.02 14.69 10.17
C MET A 55 0.45 15.58 11.33
N ALA A 56 1.53 15.23 12.02
CA ALA A 56 2.09 16.04 13.08
C ALA A 56 2.77 17.32 12.54
N TRP A 57 3.41 17.27 11.38
CA TRP A 57 3.96 18.46 10.73
C TRP A 57 2.88 19.44 10.26
N HIS A 58 1.77 18.92 9.74
CA HIS A 58 0.75 19.72 9.06
C HIS A 58 -0.54 19.92 9.86
N GLY A 59 -0.66 19.26 11.02
CA GLY A 59 -1.84 19.34 11.90
C GLY A 59 -1.72 20.33 13.04
N GLN A 60 -0.56 20.97 13.21
CA GLN A 60 -0.31 21.99 14.24
C GLN A 60 0.51 23.15 13.67
N ASP A 61 0.67 24.22 14.46
CA ASP A 61 1.55 25.34 14.11
C ASP A 61 3.03 24.94 14.27
N PRO A 62 3.82 24.87 13.18
CA PRO A 62 5.19 24.39 13.25
C PRO A 62 6.17 25.43 13.80
N THR A 63 5.77 26.70 14.03
CA THR A 63 6.70 27.74 14.51
C THR A 63 7.30 27.43 15.88
N ASN A 64 6.64 26.57 16.66
CA ASN A 64 7.09 26.14 17.99
C ASN A 64 8.03 24.92 17.94
N ILE A 65 8.23 24.32 16.76
CA ILE A 65 9.12 23.18 16.56
C ILE A 65 10.56 23.71 16.37
N THR A 66 11.29 23.85 17.47
CA THR A 66 12.66 24.39 17.47
C THR A 66 13.75 23.33 17.42
N ASP A 67 13.41 22.07 17.74
CA ASP A 67 14.31 20.91 17.66
C ASP A 67 13.65 19.83 16.81
N LEU A 68 14.19 19.65 15.60
CA LEU A 68 13.71 18.68 14.64
C LEU A 68 13.80 17.24 15.17
N LYS A 69 14.92 16.88 15.80
CA LYS A 69 15.17 15.50 16.21
C LYS A 69 14.28 15.14 17.38
N ALA A 70 14.15 16.04 18.36
CA ALA A 70 13.24 15.84 19.48
C ALA A 70 11.79 15.66 19.01
N PHE A 71 11.36 16.48 18.04
CA PHE A 71 10.04 16.35 17.43
C PHE A 71 9.84 14.99 16.76
N GLU A 72 10.76 14.54 15.91
CA GLU A 72 10.66 13.22 15.27
C GLU A 72 10.64 12.06 16.27
N THR A 73 11.50 12.12 17.30
CA THR A 73 11.52 11.09 18.36
C THR A 73 10.16 11.00 19.05
N GLU A 74 9.54 12.14 19.37
CA GLU A 74 8.20 12.17 19.96
C GLU A 74 7.15 11.56 19.03
N GLN A 75 7.11 11.97 17.75
CA GLN A 75 6.10 11.51 16.81
C GLN A 75 6.25 10.02 16.46
N PHE A 76 7.47 9.49 16.48
CA PHE A 76 7.73 8.08 16.21
C PHE A 76 7.54 7.16 17.42
N ALA A 77 7.39 7.69 18.64
CA ALA A 77 7.39 6.90 19.88
C ALA A 77 6.41 5.72 19.88
N ASN A 78 5.19 5.91 19.36
CA ASN A 78 4.15 4.87 19.30
C ASN A 78 4.40 3.79 18.23
N THR A 79 5.37 4.01 17.35
CA THR A 79 5.72 3.13 16.22
C THR A 79 7.18 2.68 16.26
N GLN A 80 7.90 3.03 17.31
CA GLN A 80 9.32 2.71 17.45
C GLN A 80 9.51 1.26 17.90
N LEU A 81 10.04 0.43 17.00
CA LEU A 81 10.35 -0.98 17.28
C LEU A 81 11.82 -1.21 17.68
N TYR A 82 12.72 -0.35 17.23
CA TYR A 82 14.15 -0.47 17.43
C TYR A 82 14.73 0.79 18.08
N PRO A 83 15.89 0.69 18.74
CA PRO A 83 16.58 1.87 19.25
C PRO A 83 16.81 2.91 18.16
N ASP A 84 16.68 4.18 18.53
CA ASP A 84 16.91 5.30 17.62
C ASP A 84 18.41 5.46 17.29
N VAL A 85 18.68 6.00 16.10
CA VAL A 85 20.01 6.44 15.68
C VAL A 85 20.04 7.95 15.79
N LYS A 86 20.90 8.49 16.66
CA LYS A 86 20.90 9.91 17.05
C LYS A 86 21.08 10.85 15.86
N GLU A 87 21.86 10.43 14.88
CA GLU A 87 22.19 11.21 13.68
C GLU A 87 21.13 11.11 12.57
N ASN A 88 20.12 10.24 12.73
CA ASN A 88 19.05 10.10 11.73
C ASN A 88 18.01 11.23 11.89
N ALA A 89 17.66 11.87 10.78
CA ALA A 89 16.61 12.90 10.71
C ALA A 89 15.76 12.68 9.45
N MET A 90 14.65 11.95 9.60
CA MET A 90 13.83 11.48 8.48
C MET A 90 13.20 12.62 7.68
N SER A 91 12.69 13.65 8.35
CA SER A 91 11.95 14.77 7.77
C SER A 91 12.80 15.50 6.73
N THR A 92 14.12 15.63 6.97
CA THR A 92 15.04 16.31 6.04
C THR A 92 15.14 15.63 4.68
N ALA A 93 14.82 14.34 4.61
CA ALA A 93 14.81 13.53 3.39
C ALA A 93 13.38 13.13 2.97
N PHE A 94 12.34 13.64 3.64
CA PHE A 94 10.97 13.22 3.41
C PHE A 94 10.32 13.98 2.25
N SER A 95 10.84 13.73 1.04
CA SER A 95 10.46 14.46 -0.18
C SER A 95 8.96 14.44 -0.48
N HIS A 96 8.25 13.36 -0.14
CA HIS A 96 6.81 13.22 -0.39
C HIS A 96 6.01 14.39 0.17
N ILE A 97 6.34 14.85 1.39
CA ILE A 97 5.54 15.85 2.12
C ILE A 97 6.13 17.26 2.04
N PHE A 98 7.43 17.41 1.75
CA PHE A 98 8.08 18.73 1.69
C PHE A 98 8.33 19.24 0.26
N GLN A 99 8.48 18.35 -0.71
CA GLN A 99 8.75 18.70 -2.12
C GLN A 99 7.79 18.02 -3.11
N GLY A 100 6.93 17.13 -2.61
CA GLY A 100 5.92 16.41 -3.37
C GLY A 100 4.51 16.93 -3.09
N GLY A 101 3.51 16.17 -3.53
CA GLY A 101 2.09 16.50 -3.37
C GLY A 101 1.40 15.82 -2.18
N TYR A 102 2.16 15.29 -1.22
CA TYR A 102 1.61 14.45 -0.13
C TYR A 102 1.63 15.12 1.24
N SER A 103 1.85 16.44 1.33
CA SER A 103 1.72 17.18 2.59
C SER A 103 0.32 17.01 3.18
N SER A 104 0.22 16.59 4.45
CA SER A 104 -1.05 16.21 5.08
C SER A 104 -1.81 15.14 4.29
N GLY A 105 -1.09 14.22 3.66
CA GLY A 105 -1.60 13.29 2.67
C GLY A 105 -0.85 11.99 2.59
N TYR A 106 0.25 11.77 3.33
CA TYR A 106 1.00 10.51 3.26
C TYR A 106 0.15 9.30 3.70
N TYR A 107 -0.85 9.52 4.56
CA TYR A 107 -1.84 8.50 4.92
C TYR A 107 -2.61 7.95 3.71
N SER A 108 -2.60 8.65 2.57
CA SER A 108 -3.27 8.23 1.34
C SER A 108 -2.82 6.86 0.86
N TYR A 109 -1.57 6.46 1.12
CA TYR A 109 -1.09 5.13 0.78
C TYR A 109 -1.90 4.04 1.49
N LYS A 110 -1.93 4.05 2.82
CA LYS A 110 -2.71 3.06 3.61
C LYS A 110 -4.21 3.20 3.38
N TRP A 111 -4.71 4.42 3.15
CA TRP A 111 -6.12 4.63 2.79
C TRP A 111 -6.46 3.95 1.45
N ALA A 112 -5.67 4.21 0.40
CA ALA A 112 -5.87 3.61 -0.92
C ALA A 112 -5.63 2.09 -0.92
N GLU A 113 -4.75 1.62 -0.04
CA GLU A 113 -4.41 0.21 0.10
C GLU A 113 -5.62 -0.65 0.52
N VAL A 114 -6.56 -0.09 1.30
CA VAL A 114 -7.84 -0.74 1.61
C VAL A 114 -8.66 -0.99 0.34
N LEU A 115 -8.72 0.00 -0.57
CA LEU A 115 -9.43 -0.14 -1.84
C LEU A 115 -8.71 -1.12 -2.78
N ASP A 116 -7.38 -1.10 -2.81
CA ASP A 116 -6.60 -2.04 -3.63
C ASP A 116 -6.79 -3.49 -3.18
N ALA A 117 -6.73 -3.76 -1.86
CA ALA A 117 -6.92 -5.10 -1.33
C ALA A 117 -8.33 -5.63 -1.60
N ASP A 118 -9.37 -4.83 -1.31
CA ASP A 118 -10.76 -5.23 -1.55
C ASP A 118 -11.10 -5.35 -3.04
N ALA A 119 -10.52 -4.49 -3.90
CA ALA A 119 -10.67 -4.61 -5.35
C ALA A 119 -10.02 -5.89 -5.88
N PHE A 120 -8.83 -6.23 -5.39
CA PHE A 120 -8.15 -7.45 -5.82
C PHE A 120 -8.82 -8.71 -5.29
N GLU A 121 -9.36 -8.70 -4.07
CA GLU A 121 -10.17 -9.81 -3.56
C GLU A 121 -11.34 -10.12 -4.50
N TYR A 122 -12.00 -9.10 -5.06
CA TYR A 122 -13.06 -9.30 -6.05
C TYR A 122 -12.58 -10.00 -7.33
N PHE A 123 -11.37 -9.70 -7.81
CA PHE A 123 -10.75 -10.44 -8.92
C PHE A 123 -10.41 -11.87 -8.50
N HIS A 124 -9.77 -12.06 -7.35
CA HIS A 124 -9.35 -13.36 -6.87
C HIS A 124 -10.54 -14.34 -6.69
N GLU A 125 -11.68 -13.86 -6.20
CA GLU A 125 -12.92 -14.64 -6.05
C GLU A 125 -13.53 -15.12 -7.39
N ASN A 126 -13.25 -14.43 -8.49
CA ASN A 126 -13.92 -14.63 -9.78
C ASN A 126 -12.95 -15.01 -10.92
N GLY A 127 -11.69 -15.24 -10.58
CA GLY A 127 -10.59 -15.43 -11.53
C GLY A 127 -9.87 -14.12 -11.82
N ILE A 128 -8.56 -14.12 -11.63
CA ILE A 128 -7.77 -12.89 -11.70
C ILE A 128 -7.91 -12.22 -13.07
N PHE A 129 -7.84 -12.96 -14.18
CA PHE A 129 -8.00 -12.47 -15.56
C PHE A 129 -9.47 -12.40 -16.05
N ASN A 130 -10.45 -12.27 -15.15
CA ASN A 130 -11.84 -12.17 -15.55
C ASN A 130 -12.12 -10.89 -16.37
N GLU A 131 -12.46 -11.06 -17.65
CA GLU A 131 -12.69 -9.95 -18.58
C GLU A 131 -13.86 -9.04 -18.18
N GLU A 132 -14.92 -9.61 -17.59
CA GLU A 132 -16.08 -8.83 -17.16
C GLU A 132 -15.70 -7.89 -16.01
N ILE A 133 -14.97 -8.40 -15.02
CA ILE A 133 -14.50 -7.60 -13.88
C ILE A 133 -13.45 -6.60 -14.34
N ALA A 134 -12.53 -6.98 -15.22
CA ALA A 134 -11.55 -6.06 -15.80
C ALA A 134 -12.25 -4.91 -16.54
N LYS A 135 -13.31 -5.21 -17.30
CA LYS A 135 -14.14 -4.18 -17.94
C LYS A 135 -14.82 -3.27 -16.93
N LYS A 136 -15.42 -3.83 -15.87
CA LYS A 136 -16.01 -3.02 -14.78
C LYS A 136 -14.96 -2.12 -14.12
N PHE A 137 -13.76 -2.62 -13.86
CA PHE A 137 -12.67 -1.86 -13.25
C PHE A 137 -12.21 -0.72 -14.17
N LYS A 138 -12.03 -1.01 -15.46
CA LYS A 138 -11.71 0.01 -16.47
C LYS A 138 -12.80 1.09 -16.56
N ASP A 139 -14.05 0.67 -16.72
CA ASP A 139 -15.18 1.56 -17.04
C ASP A 139 -15.62 2.41 -15.84
N ASN A 140 -15.35 1.94 -14.61
CA ASN A 140 -15.74 2.67 -13.40
C ASN A 140 -14.56 3.31 -12.66
N VAL A 141 -13.34 2.76 -12.72
CA VAL A 141 -12.20 3.28 -11.95
C VAL A 141 -11.17 3.95 -12.87
N LEU A 142 -10.55 3.19 -13.77
CA LEU A 142 -9.37 3.67 -14.50
C LEU A 142 -9.66 4.75 -15.54
N SER A 143 -10.81 4.68 -16.21
CA SER A 143 -11.16 5.61 -17.30
C SER A 143 -11.82 6.92 -16.84
N LYS A 144 -12.16 7.03 -15.54
CA LYS A 144 -13.02 8.11 -15.04
C LYS A 144 -12.25 9.33 -14.54
N GLY A 145 -10.98 9.18 -14.15
CA GLY A 145 -10.21 10.26 -13.53
C GLY A 145 -10.98 10.91 -12.37
N GLY A 146 -10.97 12.24 -12.29
CA GLY A 146 -11.70 13.01 -11.28
C GLY A 146 -13.11 13.46 -11.67
N THR A 147 -13.75 12.82 -12.66
CA THR A 147 -15.05 13.28 -13.20
C THR A 147 -16.26 13.01 -12.30
N GLU A 148 -16.17 12.01 -11.42
CA GLU A 148 -17.20 11.65 -10.47
C GLU A 148 -16.55 11.33 -9.11
N HIS A 149 -17.34 11.34 -8.04
CA HIS A 149 -16.83 11.05 -6.69
C HIS A 149 -16.24 9.62 -6.63
N PRO A 150 -14.98 9.43 -6.17
CA PRO A 150 -14.30 8.13 -6.21
C PRO A 150 -15.05 6.99 -5.51
N MET A 151 -15.71 7.26 -4.38
CA MET A 151 -16.50 6.23 -3.68
C MET A 151 -17.72 5.77 -4.49
N THR A 152 -18.34 6.66 -5.26
CA THR A 152 -19.48 6.30 -6.14
C THR A 152 -19.01 5.38 -7.24
N LEU A 153 -17.87 5.71 -7.85
CA LEU A 153 -17.22 4.91 -8.88
C LEU A 153 -16.81 3.53 -8.35
N TYR A 154 -16.21 3.49 -7.16
CA TYR A 154 -15.83 2.26 -6.50
C TYR A 154 -17.02 1.35 -6.23
N LYS A 155 -18.12 1.89 -5.69
CA LYS A 155 -19.36 1.12 -5.47
C LYS A 155 -19.94 0.54 -6.76
N ARG A 156 -19.88 1.26 -7.88
CA ARG A 156 -20.33 0.73 -9.18
C ARG A 156 -19.45 -0.41 -9.69
N PHE A 157 -18.15 -0.37 -9.41
CA PHE A 157 -17.22 -1.46 -9.72
C PHE A 157 -17.43 -2.66 -8.79
N ARG A 158 -17.31 -2.45 -7.48
CA ARG A 158 -17.24 -3.49 -6.44
C ARG A 158 -18.59 -4.01 -5.98
N GLY A 159 -19.65 -3.21 -6.12
CA GLY A 159 -20.99 -3.48 -5.60
C GLY A 159 -21.19 -3.13 -4.12
N GLN A 160 -20.13 -2.82 -3.38
CA GLN A 160 -20.16 -2.44 -1.97
C GLN A 160 -19.12 -1.34 -1.66
N GLU A 161 -19.16 -0.81 -0.44
CA GLU A 161 -18.05 -0.02 0.11
C GLU A 161 -16.83 -0.91 0.37
N PRO A 162 -15.61 -0.36 0.26
CA PRO A 162 -14.40 -1.12 0.54
C PRO A 162 -14.32 -1.50 2.01
N LYS A 163 -13.74 -2.67 2.28
CA LYS A 163 -13.66 -3.29 3.59
C LYS A 163 -12.19 -3.45 4.01
N PRO A 164 -11.77 -2.96 5.19
CA PRO A 164 -10.39 -3.09 5.65
C PRO A 164 -9.97 -4.55 5.87
N GLU A 165 -10.92 -5.46 6.06
CA GLU A 165 -10.67 -6.89 6.30
C GLU A 165 -9.82 -7.53 5.20
N ALA A 166 -10.03 -7.14 3.93
CA ALA A 166 -9.22 -7.64 2.81
C ALA A 166 -7.74 -7.26 2.97
N LEU A 167 -7.47 -6.01 3.38
CA LEU A 167 -6.12 -5.53 3.68
C LEU A 167 -5.54 -6.27 4.89
N LEU A 168 -6.29 -6.38 5.97
CA LEU A 168 -5.79 -7.02 7.19
C LEU A 168 -5.49 -8.50 6.96
N LYS A 169 -6.35 -9.22 6.23
CA LYS A 169 -6.10 -10.61 5.82
C LYS A 169 -4.86 -10.73 4.94
N ARG A 170 -4.71 -9.85 3.95
CA ARG A 170 -3.52 -9.79 3.09
C ARG A 170 -2.25 -9.55 3.91
N ALA A 171 -2.33 -8.69 4.93
CA ALA A 171 -1.22 -8.36 5.80
C ALA A 171 -0.94 -9.41 6.89
N GLY A 172 -1.75 -10.48 7.00
CA GLY A 172 -1.61 -11.47 8.06
C GLY A 172 -1.95 -10.94 9.46
N LEU A 173 -2.88 -9.98 9.53
CA LEU A 173 -3.32 -9.30 10.77
C LEU A 173 -4.74 -9.73 11.22
N LEU A 174 -5.27 -10.81 10.64
CA LEU A 174 -6.53 -11.48 11.00
C LEU A 174 -6.35 -12.99 11.05
#